data_AF-F3AZU7-F1
#
_entry.id   AF-F3AZU7-F1
#
_cell.length_a   1.000
_cell.length_b   1.000
_cell.length_c   1.000
_cell.angle_alpha   90.00
_cell.angle_beta   90.00
_cell.angle_gamma   90.00
#
_symmetry.space_group_name_H-M   'P 1'
#
loop_
_entity.id
_entity.type
_entity.pdbx_description
1 polymer ?
#
loop_
_entity_poly.entity_id
_entity_poly.type
_entity_poly.pdbx_seq_one_letter_code
_entity_poly.pdbx_strand_id
1 'polypeptide(L)'
;MIKKMLPVLAILPMAIGVLGYMLAGEMFSNALYAAFALYFTNPISDAYNVFVEAARWTAPLVTATAILCVLQSVWDALRYRIKLLRKKDSVAVYSDNECHIEFSKDVSVIYPGDRFKSYARSHIIMFSSDEKNLRFYEEHKDELADRKVFIAVKDIECSFLNSLGNITVFDINTTIAGMLWKEISLWNIGFSVYNIVIWGDNILTENIISTGLQLNLFSRNQKVIYHVIADNANFKVRHSELRLMNNDEIHYHNKDDSNIWNLILEADIVIVPDVPDAETMQTIVVKAGDSKVYYYSPHSGDLISYFSQGSIIPFGRDDMVFTDDNIRRFKLFCKAVKLNEHYATLYDTERNWNALSGFLKGSNISASAFGEVLFDLNSRISEEEQAELEHIRWCRFYFLNYYTFGIPKNGKNRDDKRRIHKDLVAYNELDQAEKLKDLDAIRITRDL
;
A
#
# COMPACT_ATOMS: atom_id res chain seq x y z
N MET A 1 -22.71 -5.00 -13.83
CA MET A 1 -24.10 -4.51 -14.04
C MET A 1 -25.10 -5.65 -14.24
N ILE A 2 -24.88 -6.57 -15.20
CA ILE A 2 -25.82 -7.67 -15.54
C ILE A 2 -26.16 -8.59 -14.35
N LYS A 3 -25.20 -8.98 -13.50
CA LYS A 3 -25.43 -9.85 -12.33
C LYS A 3 -26.36 -9.24 -11.26
N LYS A 4 -26.30 -7.92 -11.03
CA LYS A 4 -27.18 -7.22 -10.08
C LYS A 4 -28.61 -7.06 -10.62
N MET A 5 -28.78 -7.09 -11.94
CA MET A 5 -30.09 -7.03 -12.61
C MET A 5 -30.70 -8.41 -12.82
N LEU A 6 -29.95 -9.50 -12.62
CA LEU A 6 -30.41 -10.87 -12.85
C LEU A 6 -31.66 -11.25 -12.05
N PRO A 7 -31.82 -10.87 -10.75
CA PRO A 7 -33.06 -11.16 -10.02
C PRO A 7 -34.28 -10.41 -10.59
N VAL A 8 -34.07 -9.16 -11.04
CA VAL A 8 -35.12 -8.32 -11.65
C VAL A 8 -35.51 -8.86 -13.03
N LEU A 9 -34.52 -9.21 -13.84
CA LEU A 9 -34.70 -9.86 -15.14
C LEU A 9 -35.33 -11.26 -15.00
N ALA A 10 -35.09 -11.93 -13.88
CA ALA A 10 -35.67 -13.24 -13.61
C ALA A 10 -37.14 -13.17 -13.20
N ILE A 11 -37.62 -12.06 -12.64
CA ILE A 11 -39.02 -11.88 -12.22
C ILE A 11 -39.86 -11.25 -13.35
N LEU A 12 -39.24 -10.54 -14.27
CA LEU A 12 -39.93 -9.79 -15.33
C LEU A 12 -40.81 -10.69 -16.25
N PRO A 13 -40.32 -11.85 -16.78
CA PRO A 13 -41.18 -12.75 -17.55
C PRO A 13 -42.35 -13.32 -16.75
N MET A 14 -42.15 -13.58 -15.45
CA MET A 14 -43.21 -14.04 -14.55
C MET A 14 -44.30 -12.97 -14.38
N ALA A 15 -43.92 -11.71 -14.16
CA ALA A 15 -44.89 -10.60 -14.04
C ALA A 15 -45.66 -10.37 -15.35
N ILE A 16 -44.96 -10.39 -16.50
CA ILE A 16 -45.56 -10.27 -17.83
C ILE A 16 -46.51 -11.45 -18.10
N GLY A 17 -46.11 -12.68 -17.74
CA GLY A 17 -46.92 -13.88 -17.86
C GLY A 17 -48.18 -13.82 -16.99
N VAL A 18 -48.07 -13.42 -15.72
CA VAL A 18 -49.20 -13.26 -14.79
C VAL A 18 -50.22 -12.26 -15.35
N LEU A 19 -49.75 -11.10 -15.79
CA LEU A 19 -50.61 -10.09 -16.41
C LEU A 19 -51.27 -10.63 -17.69
N GLY A 20 -50.51 -11.32 -18.53
CA GLY A 20 -51.04 -11.97 -19.73
C GLY A 20 -52.15 -12.97 -19.44
N TYR A 21 -51.93 -13.88 -18.49
CA TYR A 21 -52.94 -14.88 -18.12
C TYR A 21 -54.16 -14.27 -17.43
N MET A 22 -53.99 -13.26 -16.57
CA MET A 22 -55.11 -12.53 -15.96
C MET A 22 -55.95 -11.79 -17.01
N LEU A 23 -55.32 -11.15 -18.00
CA LEU A 23 -56.01 -10.49 -19.11
C LEU A 23 -56.76 -11.49 -20.00
N ALA A 24 -56.32 -12.76 -20.01
CA ALA A 24 -57.02 -13.86 -20.68
C ALA A 24 -58.15 -14.48 -19.83
N GLY A 25 -58.41 -13.95 -18.62
CA GLY A 25 -59.51 -14.37 -17.76
C GLY A 25 -59.15 -15.39 -16.67
N GLU A 26 -57.87 -15.75 -16.51
CA GLU A 26 -57.42 -16.65 -15.46
C GLU A 26 -57.48 -15.99 -14.08
N MET A 27 -57.86 -16.76 -13.06
CA MET A 27 -57.70 -16.33 -11.67
C MET A 27 -56.22 -16.08 -11.36
N PHE A 28 -55.92 -15.10 -10.50
CA PHE A 28 -54.55 -14.73 -10.14
C PHE A 28 -53.66 -15.93 -9.75
N SER A 29 -54.18 -16.87 -8.96
CA SER A 29 -53.44 -18.08 -8.57
C SER A 29 -53.08 -18.97 -9.75
N ASN A 30 -54.00 -19.14 -10.70
CA ASN A 30 -53.80 -19.93 -11.91
C ASN A 30 -52.86 -19.21 -12.88
N ALA A 31 -53.00 -17.89 -13.01
CA ALA A 31 -52.11 -17.05 -13.80
C ALA A 31 -50.66 -17.09 -13.28
N LEU A 32 -50.47 -17.08 -11.96
CA LEU A 32 -49.17 -17.22 -11.31
C LEU A 32 -48.55 -18.59 -11.56
N TYR A 33 -49.34 -19.66 -11.39
CA TYR A 33 -48.87 -21.02 -11.65
C TYR A 33 -48.52 -21.24 -13.13
N ALA A 34 -49.37 -20.75 -14.05
CA ALA A 34 -49.16 -20.83 -15.50
C ALA A 34 -47.91 -20.03 -15.94
N ALA A 35 -47.72 -18.82 -15.41
CA ALA A 35 -46.53 -18.02 -15.69
C ALA A 35 -45.23 -18.67 -15.17
N PHE A 36 -45.29 -19.32 -14.00
CA PHE A 36 -44.14 -20.06 -13.45
C PHE A 36 -43.78 -21.28 -14.32
N ALA A 37 -44.77 -22.02 -14.82
CA ALA A 37 -44.54 -23.20 -15.65
C ALA A 37 -43.80 -22.90 -16.97
N LEU A 38 -43.92 -21.66 -17.49
CA LEU A 38 -43.19 -21.21 -18.68
C LEU A 38 -41.66 -21.24 -18.51
N TYR A 39 -41.12 -21.11 -17.28
CA TYR A 39 -39.67 -21.20 -17.02
C TYR A 39 -39.10 -22.59 -17.30
N PHE A 40 -39.95 -23.61 -17.30
CA PHE A 40 -39.60 -25.00 -17.58
C PHE A 40 -40.08 -25.45 -18.97
N THR A 41 -40.40 -24.49 -19.85
CA THR A 41 -40.94 -24.76 -21.20
C THR A 41 -42.21 -25.63 -21.19
N ASN A 42 -42.99 -25.57 -20.11
CA ASN A 42 -44.18 -26.39 -19.92
C ASN A 42 -45.44 -25.51 -19.84
N PRO A 43 -45.99 -25.05 -20.98
CA PRO A 43 -47.23 -24.28 -20.96
C PRO A 43 -48.40 -25.17 -20.54
N ILE A 44 -49.05 -24.81 -19.43
CA ILE A 44 -50.16 -25.57 -18.83
C ILE A 44 -51.53 -24.92 -19.04
N SER A 45 -51.58 -23.77 -19.72
CA SER A 45 -52.80 -23.05 -20.09
C SER A 45 -52.74 -22.70 -21.59
N ASP A 46 -53.87 -22.86 -22.26
CA ASP A 46 -54.05 -22.56 -23.69
C ASP A 46 -54.30 -21.08 -23.98
N ALA A 47 -54.39 -20.24 -22.93
CA ALA A 47 -54.56 -18.81 -23.06
C ALA A 47 -53.44 -18.16 -23.88
N TYR A 48 -53.82 -17.27 -24.81
CA TYR A 48 -52.91 -16.69 -25.79
C TYR A 48 -53.13 -15.18 -25.95
N ASN A 49 -52.08 -14.39 -25.72
CA ASN A 49 -52.00 -12.98 -26.08
C ASN A 49 -50.53 -12.54 -26.16
N VAL A 50 -50.29 -11.30 -26.59
CA VAL A 50 -48.94 -10.74 -26.78
C VAL A 50 -48.09 -10.82 -25.51
N PHE A 51 -48.68 -10.66 -24.33
CA PHE A 51 -47.95 -10.75 -23.05
C PHE A 51 -47.59 -12.20 -22.71
N VAL A 52 -48.51 -13.16 -22.87
CA VAL A 52 -48.23 -14.58 -22.69
C VAL A 52 -47.16 -15.06 -23.67
N GLU A 53 -47.21 -14.61 -24.92
CA GLU A 53 -46.21 -14.98 -25.93
C GLU A 53 -44.83 -14.37 -25.60
N ALA A 54 -44.77 -13.11 -25.18
CA ALA A 54 -43.54 -12.51 -24.69
C ALA A 54 -42.95 -13.29 -23.49
N ALA A 55 -43.78 -13.71 -22.54
CA ALA A 55 -43.35 -14.52 -21.39
C ALA A 55 -42.89 -15.93 -21.81
N ARG A 56 -43.54 -16.56 -22.80
CA ARG A 56 -43.17 -17.88 -23.36
C ARG A 56 -41.77 -17.91 -23.93
N TRP A 57 -41.33 -16.83 -24.58
CA TRP A 57 -39.97 -16.75 -25.13
C TRP A 57 -38.93 -16.31 -24.10
N THR A 58 -39.29 -15.39 -23.20
CA THR A 58 -38.33 -14.79 -22.26
C THR A 58 -38.08 -15.64 -21.02
N ALA A 59 -39.06 -16.39 -20.51
CA ALA A 59 -38.90 -17.23 -19.32
C ALA A 59 -37.89 -18.38 -19.52
N PRO A 60 -37.94 -19.18 -20.60
CA PRO A 60 -36.90 -20.17 -20.89
C PRO A 60 -35.51 -19.58 -21.12
N LEU A 61 -35.43 -18.40 -21.75
CA LEU A 61 -34.17 -17.70 -22.00
C LEU A 61 -33.49 -17.28 -20.68
N VAL A 62 -34.27 -16.79 -19.73
CA VAL A 62 -33.79 -16.49 -18.37
C VAL A 62 -33.28 -17.76 -17.69
N THR A 63 -34.04 -18.86 -17.73
CA THR A 63 -33.62 -20.15 -17.15
C THR A 63 -32.31 -20.65 -17.76
N ALA A 64 -32.19 -20.64 -19.09
CA ALA A 64 -30.99 -21.02 -19.80
C ALA A 64 -29.79 -20.14 -19.42
N THR A 65 -29.99 -18.82 -19.34
CA THR A 65 -28.95 -17.87 -18.93
C THR A 65 -28.50 -18.13 -17.49
N ALA A 66 -29.44 -18.42 -16.58
CA ALA A 66 -29.12 -18.76 -15.19
C ALA A 66 -28.29 -20.05 -15.11
N ILE A 67 -28.69 -21.11 -15.84
CA ILE A 67 -27.94 -22.37 -15.93
C ILE A 67 -26.53 -22.13 -16.46
N LEU A 68 -26.37 -21.36 -17.54
CA LEU A 68 -25.05 -21.03 -18.10
C LEU A 68 -24.19 -20.24 -17.12
N CYS A 69 -24.77 -19.28 -16.37
CA CYS A 69 -24.06 -18.55 -15.33
C CYS A 69 -23.57 -19.47 -14.19
N VAL A 70 -24.40 -20.43 -13.78
CA VAL A 70 -24.04 -21.41 -12.75
C VAL A 70 -22.92 -22.32 -13.26
N LEU A 71 -23.06 -22.86 -14.47
CA LEU A 71 -22.04 -23.70 -15.11
C LEU A 71 -20.70 -22.95 -15.26
N GLN A 72 -20.73 -21.69 -15.70
CA GLN A 72 -19.54 -20.85 -15.79
C GLN A 72 -18.90 -20.65 -14.41
N SER A 73 -19.69 -20.43 -13.37
CA SER A 73 -19.18 -20.24 -12.00
C SER A 73 -18.55 -21.52 -11.44
N VAL A 74 -19.14 -22.68 -11.71
CA VAL A 74 -18.59 -23.99 -11.37
C VAL A 74 -17.30 -24.25 -12.14
N TRP A 75 -17.29 -23.92 -13.44
CA TRP A 75 -16.12 -24.05 -14.30
C TRP A 75 -14.96 -23.16 -13.83
N ASP A 76 -15.23 -21.90 -13.48
CA ASP A 76 -14.24 -20.98 -12.90
C ASP A 76 -13.64 -21.56 -11.62
N ALA A 77 -14.48 -22.07 -10.72
CA ALA A 77 -14.04 -22.66 -9.45
C ALA A 77 -13.16 -23.89 -9.67
N LEU A 78 -13.54 -24.77 -10.61
CA LEU A 78 -12.76 -25.94 -10.98
C LEU A 78 -11.41 -25.53 -11.62
N ARG A 79 -11.43 -24.57 -12.54
CA ARG A 79 -10.24 -24.05 -13.22
C ARG A 79 -9.24 -23.48 -12.22
N TYR A 80 -9.70 -22.68 -11.26
CA TYR A 80 -8.85 -22.14 -10.19
C TYR A 80 -8.26 -23.23 -9.31
N ARG A 81 -9.07 -24.21 -8.90
CA ARG A 81 -8.60 -25.33 -8.08
C ARG A 81 -7.52 -26.15 -8.80
N ILE A 82 -7.72 -26.46 -10.08
CA ILE A 82 -6.72 -27.16 -10.92
C ILE A 82 -5.45 -26.31 -11.06
N LYS A 83 -5.58 -25.00 -11.30
CA LYS A 83 -4.43 -24.09 -11.44
C LYS A 83 -3.57 -24.07 -10.18
N LEU A 84 -4.18 -24.01 -8.99
CA LEU A 84 -3.46 -23.95 -7.72
C LEU A 84 -2.83 -25.28 -7.28
N LEU A 85 -3.32 -26.43 -7.76
CA LEU A 85 -2.74 -27.75 -7.45
C LEU A 85 -1.42 -28.07 -8.17
N ARG A 86 -1.10 -27.32 -9.24
CA ARG A 86 0.04 -27.62 -10.11
C ARG A 86 1.42 -27.31 -9.51
N LYS A 87 1.48 -26.49 -8.47
CA LYS A 87 2.74 -25.89 -8.00
C LYS A 87 2.90 -26.04 -6.49
N LYS A 88 4.15 -25.88 -6.03
CA LYS A 88 4.52 -25.98 -4.62
C LYS A 88 3.96 -24.82 -3.80
N ASP A 89 3.78 -23.65 -4.39
CA ASP A 89 3.18 -22.50 -3.74
C ASP A 89 1.95 -22.01 -4.52
N SER A 90 0.97 -21.47 -3.81
CA SER A 90 -0.31 -21.10 -4.39
C SER A 90 -0.93 -19.85 -3.73
N VAL A 91 -1.33 -18.89 -4.55
CA VAL A 91 -1.76 -17.56 -4.13
C VAL A 91 -3.11 -17.19 -4.74
N ALA A 92 -3.99 -16.62 -3.92
CA ALA A 92 -5.19 -15.93 -4.38
C ALA A 92 -5.02 -14.41 -4.17
N VAL A 93 -5.21 -13.64 -5.24
CA VAL A 93 -5.14 -12.17 -5.23
C VAL A 93 -6.54 -11.59 -5.39
N TYR A 94 -7.03 -10.91 -4.37
CA TYR A 94 -8.35 -10.29 -4.34
C TYR A 94 -8.24 -8.81 -4.66
N SER A 95 -8.96 -8.35 -5.67
CA SER A 95 -8.98 -6.96 -6.12
C SER A 95 -10.25 -6.67 -6.91
N ASP A 96 -10.67 -5.40 -6.92
CA ASP A 96 -11.75 -4.85 -7.75
C ASP A 96 -11.24 -4.09 -8.97
N ASN A 97 -9.92 -3.94 -9.11
CA ASN A 97 -9.26 -3.33 -10.25
C ASN A 97 -8.42 -4.37 -11.01
N GLU A 98 -8.05 -4.04 -12.26
CA GLU A 98 -7.03 -4.81 -12.97
C GLU A 98 -5.69 -4.62 -12.25
N CYS A 99 -5.33 -5.63 -11.48
CA CYS A 99 -4.04 -5.71 -10.81
C CYS A 99 -3.29 -6.91 -11.37
N HIS A 100 -2.06 -6.67 -11.81
CA HIS A 100 -1.09 -7.72 -12.07
C HIS A 100 0.01 -7.65 -11.02
N ILE A 101 0.35 -8.81 -10.45
CA ILE A 101 1.49 -8.93 -9.55
C ILE A 101 2.46 -9.88 -10.23
N GLU A 102 3.72 -9.50 -10.32
CA GLU A 102 4.74 -10.37 -10.89
C GLU A 102 5.16 -11.45 -9.88
N PHE A 103 5.02 -12.71 -10.27
CA PHE A 103 5.41 -13.86 -9.45
C PHE A 103 6.46 -14.72 -10.14
N SER A 104 7.29 -15.40 -9.35
CA SER A 104 8.23 -16.38 -9.87
C SER A 104 7.50 -17.60 -10.47
N LYS A 105 8.17 -18.29 -11.41
CA LYS A 105 7.59 -19.39 -12.22
C LYS A 105 7.11 -20.61 -11.41
N ASP A 106 7.49 -20.71 -10.14
CA ASP A 106 7.14 -21.79 -9.21
C ASP A 106 5.88 -21.49 -8.38
N VAL A 107 5.28 -20.31 -8.51
CA VAL A 107 4.06 -19.91 -7.80
C VAL A 107 2.85 -20.02 -8.74
N SER A 108 1.79 -20.70 -8.31
CA SER A 108 0.49 -20.68 -9.00
C SER A 108 -0.39 -19.57 -8.45
N VAL A 109 -0.94 -18.73 -9.33
CA VAL A 109 -1.70 -17.54 -8.91
C VAL A 109 -3.10 -17.53 -9.54
N ILE A 110 -4.11 -17.14 -8.78
CA ILE A 110 -5.47 -16.85 -9.28
C ILE A 110 -5.91 -15.44 -8.89
N TYR A 111 -6.73 -14.83 -9.74
CA TYR A 111 -7.33 -13.51 -9.54
C TYR A 111 -8.86 -13.65 -9.53
N PRO A 112 -9.45 -14.12 -8.42
CA PRO A 112 -10.89 -14.41 -8.35
C PRO A 112 -11.79 -13.16 -8.26
N GLY A 113 -11.20 -11.96 -8.17
CA GLY A 113 -11.91 -10.72 -7.91
C GLY A 113 -12.25 -10.58 -6.43
N ASP A 114 -13.52 -10.34 -6.13
CA ASP A 114 -14.11 -10.28 -4.77
C ASP A 114 -14.55 -11.66 -4.23
N ARG A 115 -14.32 -12.73 -4.98
CA ARG A 115 -14.80 -14.08 -4.61
C ARG A 115 -13.76 -14.83 -3.79
N PHE A 116 -14.00 -15.04 -2.50
CA PHE A 116 -13.11 -15.80 -1.64
C PHE A 116 -12.85 -17.24 -2.13
N LYS A 117 -11.60 -17.71 -1.97
CA LYS A 117 -11.11 -19.05 -2.36
C LYS A 117 -10.20 -19.63 -1.28
N SER A 118 -10.78 -20.36 -0.33
CA SER A 118 -10.11 -20.95 0.85
C SER A 118 -8.98 -21.96 0.58
N TYR A 119 -8.86 -22.45 -0.66
CA TYR A 119 -7.90 -23.50 -1.03
C TYR A 119 -6.53 -22.97 -1.51
N ALA A 120 -6.33 -21.65 -1.55
CA ALA A 120 -5.00 -21.08 -1.74
C ALA A 120 -4.16 -21.21 -0.45
N ARG A 121 -2.83 -21.28 -0.57
CA ARG A 121 -1.92 -21.33 0.59
C ARG A 121 -1.69 -19.95 1.18
N SER A 122 -1.70 -18.92 0.35
CA SER A 122 -1.54 -17.52 0.75
C SER A 122 -2.58 -16.64 0.05
N HIS A 123 -2.91 -15.52 0.70
CA HIS A 123 -3.94 -14.58 0.27
C HIS A 123 -3.38 -13.18 0.23
N ILE A 124 -3.54 -12.49 -0.90
CA ILE A 124 -3.21 -11.07 -1.06
C ILE A 124 -4.53 -10.32 -1.25
N ILE A 125 -4.78 -9.32 -0.41
CA ILE A 125 -5.98 -8.47 -0.42
C ILE A 125 -5.54 -7.07 -0.86
N MET A 126 -5.98 -6.64 -2.05
CA MET A 126 -5.57 -5.38 -2.68
C MET A 126 -6.68 -4.80 -3.56
N PHE A 127 -7.75 -4.39 -2.92
CA PHE A 127 -8.84 -3.58 -3.45
C PHE A 127 -8.47 -2.10 -3.53
N SER A 128 -9.32 -1.32 -4.19
CA SER A 128 -9.14 0.10 -4.47
C SER A 128 -9.04 1.01 -3.23
N SER A 129 -9.39 0.54 -2.04
CA SER A 129 -9.32 1.31 -0.80
C SER A 129 -9.03 0.42 0.41
N ASP A 130 -8.39 1.01 1.42
CA ASP A 130 -8.05 0.33 2.67
C ASP A 130 -9.30 -0.18 3.40
N GLU A 131 -10.41 0.56 3.32
CA GLU A 131 -11.70 0.11 3.89
C GLU A 131 -12.18 -1.20 3.27
N LYS A 132 -12.12 -1.33 1.93
CA LYS A 132 -12.51 -2.57 1.24
C LYS A 132 -11.58 -3.72 1.61
N ASN A 133 -10.29 -3.44 1.73
CA ASN A 133 -9.29 -4.43 2.14
C ASN A 133 -9.60 -4.99 3.53
N LEU A 134 -9.81 -4.11 4.50
CA LEU A 134 -10.10 -4.50 5.88
C LEU A 134 -11.48 -5.18 6.01
N ARG A 135 -12.48 -4.69 5.27
CA ARG A 135 -13.82 -5.31 5.24
C ARG A 135 -13.77 -6.72 4.69
N PHE A 136 -13.10 -6.93 3.55
CA PHE A 136 -12.95 -8.25 2.95
C PHE A 136 -12.24 -9.22 3.90
N TYR A 137 -11.20 -8.75 4.60
CA TYR A 137 -10.53 -9.56 5.62
C TYR A 137 -11.47 -9.93 6.76
N GLU A 138 -12.19 -8.96 7.33
CA GLU A 138 -13.08 -9.21 8.48
C GLU A 138 -14.23 -10.16 8.11
N GLU A 139 -14.78 -10.04 6.88
CA GLU A 139 -15.82 -10.95 6.36
C GLU A 139 -15.35 -12.41 6.27
N HIS A 140 -14.05 -12.67 6.10
CA HIS A 140 -13.47 -14.00 5.89
C HIS A 140 -12.44 -14.40 6.97
N LYS A 141 -12.45 -13.69 8.10
CA LYS A 141 -11.43 -13.79 9.15
C LYS A 141 -11.25 -15.21 9.68
N ASP A 142 -12.35 -15.90 9.93
CA ASP A 142 -12.34 -17.28 10.45
C ASP A 142 -11.70 -18.26 9.45
N GLU A 143 -11.99 -18.08 8.15
CA GLU A 143 -11.42 -18.91 7.08
C GLU A 143 -9.93 -18.60 6.82
N LEU A 144 -9.48 -17.42 7.24
CA LEU A 144 -8.12 -16.90 7.06
C LEU A 144 -7.22 -17.07 8.29
N ALA A 145 -7.75 -17.50 9.44
CA ALA A 145 -7.05 -17.52 10.73
C ALA A 145 -5.72 -18.31 10.70
N ASP A 146 -5.67 -19.43 9.98
CA ASP A 146 -4.47 -20.28 9.86
C ASP A 146 -3.74 -20.09 8.51
N ARG A 147 -4.01 -19.00 7.80
CA ARG A 147 -3.45 -18.71 6.48
C ARG A 147 -2.43 -17.58 6.53
N LYS A 148 -1.57 -17.52 5.51
CA LYS A 148 -0.71 -16.35 5.31
C LYS A 148 -1.51 -15.29 4.56
N VAL A 149 -1.74 -14.16 5.21
CA VAL A 149 -2.55 -13.06 4.66
C VAL A 149 -1.70 -11.83 4.52
N PHE A 150 -1.74 -11.24 3.33
CA PHE A 150 -1.07 -10.00 2.98
C PHE A 150 -2.14 -8.98 2.63
N ILE A 151 -2.18 -7.86 3.34
CA ILE A 151 -3.13 -6.78 3.11
C ILE A 151 -2.38 -5.57 2.61
N ALA A 152 -2.73 -5.09 1.42
CA ALA A 152 -2.23 -3.82 0.93
C ALA A 152 -2.93 -2.67 1.64
N VAL A 153 -2.16 -1.67 2.04
CA VAL A 153 -2.67 -0.39 2.55
C VAL A 153 -2.03 0.76 1.78
N LYS A 154 -2.78 1.83 1.61
CA LYS A 154 -2.35 3.03 0.88
C LYS A 154 -2.53 4.30 1.70
N ASP A 155 -3.66 4.42 2.40
CA ASP A 155 -4.06 5.66 3.03
C ASP A 155 -3.81 5.66 4.54
N ILE A 156 -3.94 4.50 5.19
CA ILE A 156 -3.75 4.35 6.63
C ILE A 156 -2.27 4.09 6.95
N GLU A 157 -1.69 4.90 7.83
CA GLU A 157 -0.36 4.65 8.36
C GLU A 157 -0.34 3.37 9.20
N CYS A 158 0.57 2.45 8.88
CA CYS A 158 0.69 1.15 9.54
C CYS A 158 0.86 1.22 11.07
N SER A 159 1.41 2.32 11.60
CA SER A 159 1.62 2.50 13.04
C SER A 159 0.34 2.71 13.84
N PHE A 160 -0.77 3.10 13.18
CA PHE A 160 -2.09 3.21 13.79
C PHE A 160 -2.91 1.92 13.71
N LEU A 161 -2.48 0.93 12.93
CA LEU A 161 -3.19 -0.34 12.85
C LEU A 161 -3.01 -1.12 14.16
N ASN A 162 -4.14 -1.62 14.68
CA ASN A 162 -4.12 -2.59 15.78
C ASN A 162 -3.32 -3.84 15.38
N SER A 163 -2.92 -4.66 16.37
CA SER A 163 -2.34 -5.96 16.03
C SER A 163 -3.37 -6.79 15.25
N LEU A 164 -3.02 -7.07 13.98
CA LEU A 164 -3.83 -7.85 13.05
C LEU A 164 -3.44 -9.34 13.07
N GLY A 165 -2.79 -9.81 14.14
CA GLY A 165 -2.38 -11.21 14.29
C GLY A 165 -1.38 -11.65 13.22
N ASN A 166 -1.76 -12.67 12.44
CA ASN A 166 -0.97 -13.30 11.37
C ASN A 166 -0.97 -12.52 10.04
N ILE A 167 -1.59 -11.34 9.98
CA ILE A 167 -1.56 -10.49 8.79
C ILE A 167 -0.22 -9.79 8.65
N THR A 168 0.32 -9.84 7.43
CA THR A 168 1.40 -8.95 6.98
C THR A 168 0.78 -7.79 6.21
N VAL A 169 1.10 -6.57 6.64
CA VAL A 169 0.63 -5.35 5.96
C VAL A 169 1.70 -4.91 4.98
N PHE A 170 1.28 -4.62 3.75
CA PHE A 170 2.11 -4.06 2.69
C PHE A 170 1.68 -2.62 2.43
N ASP A 171 2.53 -1.67 2.83
CA ASP A 171 2.29 -0.25 2.60
C ASP A 171 2.80 0.14 1.21
N ILE A 172 1.88 0.45 0.30
CA ILE A 172 2.18 0.74 -1.10
C ILE A 172 3.01 2.03 -1.20
N ASN A 173 2.60 3.09 -0.50
CA ASN A 173 3.23 4.40 -0.61
C ASN A 173 4.63 4.41 0.03
N THR A 174 4.80 3.76 1.19
CA THR A 174 6.13 3.57 1.80
C THR A 174 7.05 2.76 0.89
N THR A 175 6.52 1.73 0.22
CA THR A 175 7.32 0.91 -0.71
C THR A 175 7.79 1.73 -1.91
N ILE A 176 6.90 2.49 -2.55
CA ILE A 176 7.24 3.38 -3.67
C ILE A 176 8.30 4.41 -3.23
N ALA A 177 8.09 5.06 -2.09
CA ALA A 177 9.03 6.05 -1.54
C ALA A 177 10.41 5.43 -1.27
N GLY A 178 10.46 4.24 -0.67
CA GLY A 178 11.70 3.52 -0.40
C GLY A 178 12.45 3.14 -1.68
N MET A 179 11.73 2.67 -2.70
CA MET A 179 12.32 2.37 -4.01
C MET A 179 12.87 3.63 -4.68
N LEU A 180 12.14 4.74 -4.65
CA LEU A 180 12.59 6.04 -5.18
C LEU A 180 13.89 6.50 -4.52
N TRP A 181 13.96 6.50 -3.19
CA TRP A 181 15.16 6.95 -2.49
C TRP A 181 16.36 6.03 -2.69
N LYS A 182 16.15 4.72 -2.87
CA LYS A 182 17.20 3.79 -3.28
C LYS A 182 17.68 4.03 -4.70
N GLU A 183 16.79 4.40 -5.62
CA GLU A 183 17.19 4.79 -6.98
C GLU A 183 18.00 6.08 -6.98
N ILE A 184 17.58 7.08 -6.20
CA ILE A 184 18.30 8.36 -6.04
C ILE A 184 19.64 8.15 -5.34
N SER A 185 19.68 7.33 -4.28
CA SER A 185 20.89 6.98 -3.51
C SER A 185 21.72 8.20 -3.09
N LEU A 186 21.13 9.16 -2.38
CA LEU A 186 21.82 10.43 -2.00
C LEU A 186 23.15 10.20 -1.27
N TRP A 187 23.26 9.13 -0.49
CA TRP A 187 24.49 8.74 0.22
C TRP A 187 25.70 8.46 -0.68
N ASN A 188 25.50 8.38 -1.99
CA ASN A 188 26.57 8.19 -2.99
C ASN A 188 26.95 9.46 -3.77
N ILE A 189 26.28 10.60 -3.53
CA ILE A 189 26.44 11.81 -4.36
C ILE A 189 27.52 12.77 -3.83
N GLY A 190 27.82 12.75 -2.52
CA GLY A 190 28.97 13.46 -1.93
C GLY A 190 28.88 14.99 -1.97
N PHE A 191 27.92 15.57 -1.25
CA PHE A 191 27.64 17.01 -1.23
C PHE A 191 27.82 17.65 0.15
N SER A 192 27.94 18.99 0.19
CA SER A 192 27.93 19.79 1.42
C SER A 192 26.53 20.29 1.78
N VAL A 193 25.77 20.77 0.79
CA VAL A 193 24.37 21.17 0.88
C VAL A 193 23.63 20.60 -0.32
N TYR A 194 22.40 20.11 -0.14
CA TYR A 194 21.59 19.55 -1.22
C TYR A 194 20.13 19.96 -1.10
N ASN A 195 19.61 20.59 -2.14
CA ASN A 195 18.27 21.15 -2.22
C ASN A 195 17.34 20.19 -2.94
N ILE A 196 16.29 19.74 -2.25
CA ILE A 196 15.28 18.84 -2.78
C ILE A 196 13.96 19.59 -2.78
N VAL A 197 13.36 19.75 -3.96
CA VAL A 197 11.99 20.23 -4.07
C VAL A 197 11.05 19.04 -4.19
N ILE A 198 9.98 19.02 -3.39
CA ILE A 198 8.92 18.02 -3.44
C ILE A 198 7.59 18.74 -3.68
N TRP A 199 6.93 18.45 -4.80
CA TRP A 199 5.67 19.07 -5.21
C TRP A 199 4.51 18.07 -5.13
N GLY A 200 3.60 18.24 -4.18
CA GLY A 200 2.39 17.40 -4.10
C GLY A 200 1.63 17.49 -2.78
N ASP A 201 0.35 17.07 -2.80
CA ASP A 201 -0.55 17.13 -1.63
C ASP A 201 -0.98 15.75 -1.12
N ASN A 202 -0.63 14.69 -1.84
CA ASN A 202 -1.12 13.35 -1.60
C ASN A 202 -0.30 12.59 -0.54
N ILE A 203 -0.84 11.46 -0.07
CA ILE A 203 -0.20 10.62 0.96
C ILE A 203 1.15 10.06 0.49
N LEU A 204 1.35 9.86 -0.81
CA LEU A 204 2.64 9.45 -1.35
C LEU A 204 3.71 10.53 -1.12
N THR A 205 3.34 11.81 -1.22
CA THR A 205 4.22 12.95 -0.91
C THR A 205 4.73 12.88 0.53
N GLU A 206 3.82 12.64 1.47
CA GLU A 206 4.14 12.50 2.90
C GLU A 206 5.04 11.30 3.18
N ASN A 207 4.82 10.19 2.47
CA ASN A 207 5.66 8.99 2.55
C ASN A 207 7.05 9.20 1.95
N ILE A 208 7.16 9.96 0.86
CA ILE A 208 8.45 10.35 0.27
C ILE A 208 9.25 11.20 1.25
N ILE A 209 8.63 12.19 1.88
CA ILE A 209 9.29 13.00 2.92
C ILE A 209 9.72 12.11 4.08
N SER A 210 8.79 11.36 4.67
CA SER A 210 9.06 10.50 5.85
C SER A 210 10.17 9.48 5.59
N THR A 211 10.16 8.84 4.42
CA THR A 211 11.16 7.84 4.06
C THR A 211 12.50 8.50 3.75
N GLY A 212 12.51 9.63 3.05
CA GLY A 212 13.72 10.39 2.73
C GLY A 212 14.44 10.86 3.98
N LEU A 213 13.71 11.40 4.96
CA LEU A 213 14.28 11.79 6.25
C LEU A 213 14.93 10.63 7.01
N GLN A 214 14.53 9.38 6.75
CA GLN A 214 15.13 8.22 7.40
C GLN A 214 16.27 7.59 6.59
N LEU A 215 16.19 7.58 5.25
CA LEU A 215 17.19 6.94 4.41
C LEU A 215 18.34 7.86 4.01
N ASN A 216 18.09 9.16 3.88
CA ASN A 216 19.08 10.13 3.41
C ASN A 216 19.98 10.61 4.56
N LEU A 217 20.57 9.68 5.31
CA LEU A 217 21.49 9.93 6.43
C LEU A 217 22.84 9.28 6.13
N PHE A 218 23.85 10.10 5.84
CA PHE A 218 25.17 9.62 5.41
C PHE A 218 26.34 10.41 5.99
N SER A 219 26.09 11.52 6.70
CA SER A 219 27.09 12.20 7.52
C SER A 219 26.43 13.01 8.63
N ARG A 220 27.08 13.11 9.79
CA ARG A 220 26.62 14.00 10.89
C ARG A 220 26.56 15.48 10.51
N ASN A 221 27.36 15.89 9.53
CA ASN A 221 27.48 17.29 9.11
C ASN A 221 26.73 17.59 7.80
N GLN A 222 25.96 16.62 7.28
CA GLN A 222 25.17 16.84 6.07
C GLN A 222 24.16 17.98 6.27
N LYS A 223 23.78 18.62 5.16
CA LYS A 223 22.69 19.59 5.12
C LYS A 223 21.81 19.33 3.89
N VAL A 224 20.77 18.51 4.06
CA VAL A 224 19.73 18.32 3.06
C VAL A 224 18.57 19.26 3.38
N ILE A 225 18.20 20.09 2.40
CA ILE A 225 17.11 21.07 2.54
C ILE A 225 15.93 20.58 1.71
N TYR A 226 14.85 20.21 2.38
CA TYR A 226 13.61 19.75 1.76
C TYR A 226 12.64 20.93 1.62
N HIS A 227 12.37 21.36 0.41
CA HIS A 227 11.33 22.34 0.07
C HIS A 227 10.06 21.61 -0.33
N VAL A 228 9.07 21.57 0.57
CA VAL A 228 7.78 20.94 0.33
C VAL A 228 6.80 22.00 -0.19
N ILE A 229 6.42 21.87 -1.45
CA ILE A 229 5.43 22.74 -2.11
C ILE A 229 4.10 22.00 -2.14
N ALA A 230 3.18 22.43 -1.27
CA ALA A 230 1.90 21.78 -1.04
C ALA A 230 0.88 22.82 -0.53
N ASP A 231 -0.38 22.68 -0.91
CA ASP A 231 -1.49 23.48 -0.35
C ASP A 231 -2.04 22.84 0.94
N ASN A 232 -1.81 21.53 1.11
CA ASN A 232 -2.19 20.79 2.29
C ASN A 232 -1.15 20.90 3.41
N ALA A 233 -1.57 21.41 4.57
CA ALA A 233 -0.73 21.52 5.76
C ALA A 233 -0.69 20.27 6.65
N ASN A 234 -1.35 19.16 6.30
CA ASN A 234 -1.50 17.98 7.17
C ASN A 234 -0.16 17.44 7.69
N PHE A 235 0.83 17.24 6.82
CA PHE A 235 2.15 16.78 7.24
C PHE A 235 2.80 17.72 8.27
N LYS A 236 2.80 19.03 7.99
CA LYS A 236 3.32 20.07 8.89
C LYS A 236 2.60 20.08 10.24
N VAL A 237 1.27 19.91 10.24
CA VAL A 237 0.45 19.88 11.47
C VAL A 237 0.73 18.61 12.27
N ARG A 238 0.76 17.44 11.63
CA ARG A 238 1.00 16.15 12.28
C ARG A 238 2.38 16.04 12.90
N HIS A 239 3.39 16.67 12.28
CA HIS A 239 4.78 16.57 12.67
C HIS A 239 5.37 17.90 13.14
N SER A 240 4.56 18.74 13.80
CA SER A 240 5.00 20.06 14.30
C SER A 240 6.13 19.98 15.32
N GLU A 241 6.26 18.85 16.01
CA GLU A 241 7.29 18.56 17.01
C GLU A 241 8.50 17.80 16.42
N LEU A 242 8.55 17.61 15.10
CA LEU A 242 9.63 16.87 14.43
C LEU A 242 10.98 17.57 14.64
N ARG A 243 11.94 16.82 15.15
CA ARG A 243 13.34 17.22 15.23
C ARG A 243 14.18 16.33 14.33
N LEU A 244 14.98 16.95 13.48
CA LEU A 244 15.82 16.24 12.51
C LEU A 244 17.15 15.77 13.08
N MET A 245 17.55 16.27 14.25
CA MET A 245 18.73 15.82 15.01
C MET A 245 20.08 16.00 14.28
N ASN A 246 20.11 16.80 13.22
CA ASN A 246 21.31 17.24 12.50
C ASN A 246 21.03 18.59 11.80
N ASN A 247 21.84 18.97 10.79
CA ASN A 247 21.67 20.24 10.07
C ASN A 247 20.69 20.18 8.88
N ASP A 248 19.95 19.07 8.68
CA ASP A 248 18.90 19.01 7.66
C ASP A 248 17.75 19.96 8.01
N GLU A 249 17.03 20.42 6.98
CA GLU A 249 15.94 21.40 7.13
C GLU A 249 14.72 21.00 6.30
N ILE A 250 13.52 21.37 6.76
CA ILE A 250 12.28 21.26 5.98
C ILE A 250 11.60 22.62 5.96
N HIS A 251 11.33 23.11 4.76
CA HIS A 251 10.62 24.36 4.51
C HIS A 251 9.34 24.07 3.74
N TYR A 252 8.22 24.62 4.22
CA TYR A 252 6.90 24.43 3.61
C TYR A 252 6.50 25.70 2.87
N HIS A 253 6.02 25.55 1.65
CA HIS A 253 5.61 26.63 0.74
C HIS A 253 4.25 26.28 0.14
N ASN A 254 3.39 27.28 -0.06
CA ASN A 254 2.13 27.09 -0.77
C ASN A 254 2.37 27.14 -2.29
N LYS A 255 1.49 26.55 -3.10
CA LYS A 255 1.65 26.59 -4.57
C LYS A 255 1.39 27.96 -5.19
N ASP A 256 0.81 28.89 -4.46
CA ASP A 256 0.60 30.28 -4.87
C ASP A 256 1.76 31.22 -4.50
N ASP A 257 2.74 30.74 -3.74
CA ASP A 257 3.92 31.53 -3.36
C ASP A 257 4.75 31.90 -4.59
N SER A 258 4.92 33.19 -4.84
CA SER A 258 5.65 33.69 -6.03
C SER A 258 7.10 33.18 -6.16
N ASN A 259 7.72 32.76 -5.04
CA ASN A 259 9.12 32.31 -5.01
C ASN A 259 9.30 30.83 -5.35
N ILE A 260 8.24 30.01 -5.44
CA ILE A 260 8.37 28.56 -5.70
C ILE A 260 9.15 28.23 -6.97
N TRP A 261 9.04 29.08 -7.99
CA TRP A 261 9.72 28.86 -9.26
C TRP A 261 11.22 29.10 -9.17
N ASN A 262 11.67 29.97 -8.26
CA ASN A 262 13.09 30.14 -7.96
C ASN A 262 13.61 28.94 -7.17
N LEU A 263 12.81 28.40 -6.24
CA LEU A 263 13.16 27.18 -5.51
C LEU A 263 13.36 26.00 -6.47
N ILE A 264 12.47 25.84 -7.47
CA ILE A 264 12.60 24.80 -8.49
C ILE A 264 13.86 25.01 -9.34
N LEU A 265 14.19 26.25 -9.69
CA LEU A 265 15.39 26.59 -10.45
C LEU A 265 16.69 26.28 -9.70
N GLU A 266 16.69 26.46 -8.38
CA GLU A 266 17.85 26.25 -7.49
C GLU A 266 17.93 24.83 -6.92
N ALA A 267 16.98 23.96 -7.25
CA ALA A 267 16.91 22.60 -6.74
C ALA A 267 17.95 21.69 -7.40
N ASP A 268 18.58 20.81 -6.63
CA ASP A 268 19.41 19.74 -7.18
C ASP A 268 18.54 18.65 -7.81
N ILE A 269 17.39 18.36 -7.19
CA ILE A 269 16.35 17.47 -7.73
C ILE A 269 14.96 18.00 -7.41
N VAL A 270 14.02 17.66 -8.29
CA VAL A 270 12.59 17.92 -8.10
C VAL A 270 11.86 16.58 -8.09
N ILE A 271 10.98 16.37 -7.13
CA ILE A 271 10.14 15.18 -7.01
C ILE A 271 8.68 15.60 -7.09
N VAL A 272 7.91 14.96 -7.97
CA VAL A 272 6.49 15.24 -8.23
C VAL A 272 5.67 13.97 -8.00
N PRO A 273 5.27 13.67 -6.75
CA PRO A 273 4.49 12.48 -6.41
C PRO A 273 3.01 12.60 -6.77
N ASP A 274 2.54 13.83 -6.91
CA ASP A 274 1.18 14.19 -7.29
C ASP A 274 1.25 14.94 -8.62
N VAL A 275 1.14 14.20 -9.72
CA VAL A 275 1.34 14.76 -11.06
C VAL A 275 0.25 15.80 -11.32
N PRO A 276 0.62 17.09 -11.50
CA PRO A 276 -0.36 18.14 -11.73
C PRO A 276 -0.87 18.08 -13.18
N ASP A 277 -1.67 19.06 -13.58
CA ASP A 277 -2.04 19.21 -14.99
C ASP A 277 -0.79 19.42 -15.89
N ALA A 278 -1.00 19.26 -17.20
CA ALA A 278 0.07 19.32 -18.18
C ALA A 278 0.78 20.68 -18.25
N GLU A 279 0.09 21.79 -17.99
CA GLU A 279 0.65 23.14 -18.03
C GLU A 279 1.60 23.36 -16.85
N THR A 280 1.15 22.98 -15.65
CA THR A 280 1.96 23.03 -14.44
C THR A 280 3.20 22.14 -14.58
N MET A 281 3.05 20.91 -15.09
CA MET A 281 4.18 19.99 -15.27
C MET A 281 5.19 20.52 -16.31
N GLN A 282 4.73 21.11 -17.41
CA GLN A 282 5.62 21.79 -18.36
C GLN A 282 6.40 22.92 -17.69
N THR A 283 5.73 23.71 -16.84
CA THR A 283 6.37 24.81 -16.11
C THR A 283 7.44 24.29 -15.14
N ILE A 284 7.15 23.24 -14.38
CA ILE A 284 8.12 22.58 -13.48
C ILE A 284 9.36 22.14 -14.28
N VAL A 285 9.15 21.43 -15.39
CA VAL A 285 10.24 20.90 -16.22
C VAL A 285 11.09 22.02 -16.82
N VAL A 286 10.47 23.08 -17.34
CA VAL A 286 11.20 24.24 -17.88
C VAL A 286 11.99 24.96 -16.80
N LYS A 287 11.41 25.10 -15.59
CA LYS A 287 12.07 25.81 -14.47
C LYS A 287 13.18 25.00 -13.83
N ALA A 288 13.05 23.68 -13.76
CA ALA A 288 14.08 22.78 -13.22
C ALA A 288 15.34 22.77 -14.11
N GLY A 289 15.22 23.09 -15.40
CA GLY A 289 16.35 23.14 -16.31
C GLY A 289 17.04 21.78 -16.45
N ASP A 290 18.30 21.70 -16.02
CA ASP A 290 19.11 20.47 -16.06
C ASP A 290 18.89 19.56 -14.84
N SER A 291 18.22 20.05 -13.79
CA SER A 291 17.94 19.27 -12.59
C SER A 291 17.02 18.09 -12.92
N LYS A 292 17.25 16.97 -12.23
CA LYS A 292 16.44 15.76 -12.44
C LYS A 292 15.05 15.97 -11.86
N VAL A 293 14.02 15.70 -12.66
CA VAL A 293 12.62 15.76 -12.28
C VAL A 293 12.07 14.34 -12.19
N TYR A 294 11.97 13.82 -10.97
CA TYR A 294 11.35 12.55 -10.68
C TYR A 294 9.84 12.72 -10.62
N TYR A 295 9.06 11.98 -11.39
CA TYR A 295 7.60 12.09 -11.38
C TYR A 295 6.91 10.73 -11.23
N TYR A 296 5.82 10.70 -10.49
CA TYR A 296 5.10 9.46 -10.23
C TYR A 296 4.37 9.00 -11.49
N SER A 297 4.66 7.79 -11.96
CA SER A 297 4.04 7.20 -13.14
C SER A 297 3.86 5.69 -13.00
N PRO A 298 2.68 5.22 -12.53
CA PRO A 298 2.41 3.79 -12.32
C PRO A 298 2.33 2.98 -13.62
N HIS A 299 1.96 3.63 -14.74
CA HIS A 299 1.77 2.98 -16.04
C HIS A 299 2.55 3.67 -17.15
N SER A 300 3.18 2.89 -18.03
CA SER A 300 3.92 3.39 -19.20
C SER A 300 3.01 4.13 -20.19
N GLY A 301 3.56 5.11 -20.89
CA GLY A 301 2.83 5.83 -21.95
C GLY A 301 2.01 7.01 -21.46
N ASP A 302 2.31 7.51 -20.26
CA ASP A 302 1.73 8.74 -19.73
C ASP A 302 2.13 9.98 -20.56
N LEU A 303 1.36 11.06 -20.46
CA LEU A 303 1.58 12.29 -21.22
C LEU A 303 3.00 12.87 -21.03
N ILE A 304 3.52 12.81 -19.80
CA ILE A 304 4.79 13.43 -19.42
C ILE A 304 5.96 12.68 -20.06
N SER A 305 5.82 11.38 -20.30
CA SER A 305 6.83 10.56 -21.00
C SER A 305 7.13 11.01 -22.44
N TYR A 306 6.28 11.87 -23.02
CA TYR A 306 6.48 12.44 -24.37
C TYR A 306 7.12 13.83 -24.35
N PHE A 307 7.43 14.39 -23.19
CA PHE A 307 8.14 15.66 -23.10
C PHE A 307 9.56 15.48 -23.63
N SER A 308 9.96 16.36 -24.56
CA SER A 308 11.28 16.31 -25.20
C SER A 308 12.35 17.14 -24.47
N GLN A 309 11.94 17.93 -23.48
CA GLN A 309 12.79 18.84 -22.71
C GLN A 309 12.87 18.38 -21.25
N GLY A 310 14.04 18.59 -20.63
CA GLY A 310 14.29 18.31 -19.22
C GLY A 310 14.76 16.88 -18.93
N SER A 311 15.33 16.68 -17.74
CA SER A 311 15.80 15.38 -17.25
C SER A 311 14.70 14.69 -16.45
N ILE A 312 13.68 14.18 -17.15
CA ILE A 312 12.47 13.62 -16.54
C ILE A 312 12.65 12.11 -16.30
N ILE A 313 12.41 11.66 -15.07
CA ILE A 313 12.61 10.29 -14.64
C ILE A 313 11.31 9.76 -14.01
N PRO A 314 10.61 8.79 -14.64
CA PRO A 314 9.43 8.19 -14.05
C PRO A 314 9.78 7.28 -12.88
N PHE A 315 9.00 7.32 -11.80
CA PHE A 315 9.11 6.37 -10.69
C PHE A 315 7.76 5.74 -10.31
N GLY A 316 7.81 4.65 -9.55
CA GLY A 316 6.60 4.01 -9.00
C GLY A 316 5.84 3.14 -10.00
N ARG A 317 6.52 2.55 -10.99
CA ARG A 317 5.93 1.64 -11.98
C ARG A 317 5.31 0.40 -11.32
N ASP A 318 4.09 0.06 -11.70
CA ASP A 318 3.32 -1.04 -11.09
C ASP A 318 4.01 -2.40 -11.22
N ASP A 319 4.66 -2.68 -12.35
CA ASP A 319 5.42 -3.92 -12.57
C ASP A 319 6.64 -4.05 -11.65
N MET A 320 7.20 -2.93 -11.20
CA MET A 320 8.30 -2.88 -10.25
C MET A 320 7.82 -2.90 -8.79
N VAL A 321 6.68 -2.25 -8.51
CA VAL A 321 6.12 -2.14 -7.15
C VAL A 321 5.40 -3.43 -6.76
N PHE A 322 4.51 -3.92 -7.63
CA PHE A 322 3.67 -5.10 -7.38
C PHE A 322 4.37 -6.38 -7.80
N THR A 323 5.39 -6.76 -7.04
CA THR A 323 6.08 -8.03 -7.19
C THR A 323 5.84 -8.92 -5.98
N ASP A 324 5.96 -10.23 -6.17
CA ASP A 324 5.92 -11.22 -5.08
C ASP A 324 7.01 -10.93 -4.03
N ASP A 325 8.15 -10.43 -4.50
CA ASP A 325 9.28 -10.06 -3.65
C ASP A 325 8.97 -8.85 -2.78
N ASN A 326 8.20 -7.85 -3.26
CA ASN A 326 7.81 -6.71 -2.45
C ASN A 326 6.64 -7.00 -1.52
N ILE A 327 5.70 -7.86 -1.92
CA ILE A 327 4.46 -8.10 -1.17
C ILE A 327 4.61 -9.25 -0.17
N ARG A 328 5.08 -10.43 -0.61
CA ARG A 328 5.06 -11.65 0.23
C ARG A 328 6.42 -12.06 0.77
N ARG A 329 7.46 -11.99 -0.05
CA ARG A 329 8.81 -12.49 0.33
C ARG A 329 9.67 -11.40 0.97
N PHE A 330 9.22 -10.16 0.88
CA PHE A 330 9.80 -8.91 1.35
C PHE A 330 11.12 -9.13 2.07
N LYS A 331 12.25 -9.16 1.33
CA LYS A 331 13.59 -9.43 1.91
C LYS A 331 13.85 -8.52 3.11
N LEU A 332 13.36 -7.29 3.02
CA LEU A 332 13.39 -6.31 4.09
C LEU A 332 12.58 -6.75 5.33
N PHE A 333 11.40 -7.35 5.16
CA PHE A 333 10.65 -7.98 6.26
C PHE A 333 11.42 -9.10 6.92
N CYS A 334 12.04 -9.99 6.14
CA CYS A 334 12.83 -11.08 6.70
C CYS A 334 14.01 -10.56 7.53
N LYS A 335 14.68 -9.50 7.06
CA LYS A 335 15.72 -8.79 7.85
C LYS A 335 15.13 -8.21 9.14
N ALA A 336 13.98 -7.53 9.05
CA ALA A 336 13.31 -6.92 10.20
C ALA A 336 12.86 -7.95 11.26
N VAL A 337 12.37 -9.11 10.83
CA VAL A 337 12.02 -10.21 11.74
C VAL A 337 13.26 -10.72 12.47
N LYS A 338 14.36 -10.98 11.74
CA LYS A 338 15.63 -11.44 12.34
C LYS A 338 16.22 -10.40 13.30
N LEU A 339 16.16 -9.12 12.93
CA LEU A 339 16.59 -8.01 13.77
C LEU A 339 15.81 -8.01 15.09
N ASN A 340 14.48 -8.14 15.03
CA ASN A 340 13.64 -8.24 16.21
C ASN A 340 13.98 -9.47 17.07
N GLU A 341 14.16 -10.64 16.47
CA GLU A 341 14.54 -11.86 17.20
C GLU A 341 15.87 -11.70 17.96
N HIS A 342 16.82 -10.98 17.37
CA HIS A 342 18.09 -10.67 18.01
C HIS A 342 17.90 -9.71 19.19
N TYR A 343 17.19 -8.59 19.01
CA TYR A 343 16.86 -7.66 20.09
C TYR A 343 16.08 -8.33 21.23
N ALA A 344 15.14 -9.21 20.91
CA ALA A 344 14.37 -9.97 21.89
C ALA A 344 15.28 -10.88 22.74
N THR A 345 16.30 -11.47 22.12
CA THR A 345 17.27 -12.33 22.83
C THR A 345 18.19 -11.52 23.75
N LEU A 346 18.63 -10.33 23.33
CA LEU A 346 19.55 -9.50 24.11
C LEU A 346 18.87 -8.74 25.26
N TYR A 347 17.66 -8.23 25.02
CA TYR A 347 17.01 -7.28 25.92
C TYR A 347 15.69 -7.78 26.52
N ASP A 348 15.39 -9.08 26.38
CA ASP A 348 14.18 -9.74 26.91
C ASP A 348 12.89 -9.02 26.48
N THR A 349 12.82 -8.71 25.18
CA THR A 349 11.64 -8.07 24.56
C THR A 349 10.78 -9.08 23.78
N GLU A 350 9.63 -8.65 23.27
CA GLU A 350 8.70 -9.54 22.55
C GLU A 350 9.36 -10.14 21.29
N ARG A 351 9.54 -11.45 21.30
CA ARG A 351 10.17 -12.20 20.21
C ARG A 351 9.21 -12.50 19.07
N ASN A 352 7.92 -12.74 19.39
CA ASN A 352 6.93 -13.11 18.40
C ASN A 352 6.54 -11.90 17.56
N TRP A 353 6.98 -11.90 16.29
CA TRP A 353 6.66 -10.83 15.34
C TRP A 353 5.16 -10.50 15.28
N ASN A 354 4.29 -11.51 15.33
CA ASN A 354 2.84 -11.31 15.22
C ASN A 354 2.23 -10.63 16.47
N ALA A 355 2.91 -10.71 17.62
CA ALA A 355 2.50 -10.04 18.84
C ALA A 355 2.93 -8.56 18.89
N LEU A 356 3.87 -8.14 18.03
CA LEU A 356 4.32 -6.76 17.95
C LEU A 356 3.22 -5.82 17.43
N SER A 357 3.21 -4.59 17.96
CA SER A 357 2.40 -3.50 17.42
C SER A 357 2.87 -3.07 16.04
N GLY A 358 1.99 -2.44 15.24
CA GLY A 358 2.36 -1.87 13.94
C GLY A 358 3.54 -0.90 14.03
N PHE A 359 3.60 -0.10 15.09
CA PHE A 359 4.73 0.79 15.39
C PHE A 359 6.08 0.04 15.53
N LEU A 360 6.13 -1.02 16.35
CA LEU A 360 7.38 -1.79 16.54
C LEU A 360 7.80 -2.54 15.28
N LYS A 361 6.83 -3.09 14.53
CA LYS A 361 7.09 -3.69 13.22
C LYS A 361 7.69 -2.66 12.26
N GLY A 362 7.08 -1.48 12.17
CA GLY A 362 7.56 -0.36 11.36
C GLY A 362 8.97 0.09 11.74
N SER A 363 9.29 0.13 13.05
CA SER A 363 10.62 0.51 13.54
C SER A 363 11.69 -0.46 13.05
N ASN A 364 11.44 -1.78 13.14
CA ASN A 364 12.38 -2.81 12.67
C ASN A 364 12.53 -2.79 11.15
N ILE A 365 11.44 -2.55 10.41
CA ILE A 365 11.47 -2.42 8.94
C ILE A 365 12.30 -1.21 8.52
N SER A 366 12.10 -0.06 9.18
CA SER A 366 12.86 1.16 8.92
C SER A 366 14.35 0.98 9.23
N ALA A 367 14.70 0.41 10.38
CA ALA A 367 16.09 0.11 10.74
C ALA A 367 16.74 -0.85 9.73
N SER A 368 16.02 -1.89 9.30
CA SER A 368 16.53 -2.82 8.28
C SER A 368 16.74 -2.16 6.93
N ALA A 369 15.94 -1.14 6.58
CA ALA A 369 16.06 -0.44 5.30
C ALA A 369 17.28 0.48 5.32
N PHE A 370 17.48 1.18 6.42
CA PHE A 370 18.64 2.03 6.63
C PHE A 370 19.94 1.23 6.81
N GLY A 371 19.86 0.00 7.32
CA GLY A 371 20.98 -0.92 7.37
C GLY A 371 21.67 -1.15 6.02
N GLU A 372 20.92 -1.08 4.92
CA GLU A 372 21.49 -1.15 3.56
C GLU A 372 22.31 0.11 3.23
N VAL A 373 21.88 1.29 3.68
CA VAL A 373 22.62 2.54 3.55
C VAL A 373 23.91 2.49 4.38
N LEU A 374 23.80 2.03 5.64
CA LEU A 374 24.97 1.89 6.52
C LEU A 374 25.99 0.88 5.97
N PHE A 375 25.52 -0.20 5.33
CA PHE A 375 26.39 -1.16 4.64
C PHE A 375 27.21 -0.49 3.54
N ASP A 376 26.60 0.36 2.70
CA ASP A 376 27.29 1.11 1.64
C ASP A 376 28.30 2.12 2.22
N LEU A 377 27.97 2.72 3.37
CA LEU A 377 28.82 3.69 4.06
C LEU A 377 29.93 3.06 4.89
N ASN A 378 29.89 1.75 5.13
CA ASN A 378 30.72 1.08 6.12
C ASN A 378 32.24 1.30 5.94
N SER A 379 32.70 1.46 4.69
CA SER A 379 34.11 1.74 4.39
C SER A 379 34.51 3.21 4.54
N ARG A 380 33.55 4.12 4.70
CA ARG A 380 33.71 5.58 4.64
C ARG A 380 33.61 6.25 6.01
N ILE A 381 32.87 5.65 6.95
CA ILE A 381 32.58 6.21 8.28
C ILE A 381 32.85 5.19 9.39
N SER A 382 33.16 5.69 10.59
CA SER A 382 33.44 4.84 11.75
C SER A 382 32.16 4.15 12.26
N GLU A 383 32.33 3.08 13.03
CA GLU A 383 31.21 2.40 13.69
C GLU A 383 30.43 3.33 14.64
N GLU A 384 31.14 4.23 15.33
CA GLU A 384 30.52 5.26 16.18
C GLU A 384 29.66 6.23 15.36
N GLU A 385 30.14 6.66 14.18
CA GLU A 385 29.35 7.53 13.30
C GLU A 385 28.15 6.78 12.69
N GLN A 386 28.28 5.48 12.41
CA GLN A 386 27.13 4.65 12.01
C GLN A 386 26.07 4.57 13.13
N ALA A 387 26.49 4.38 14.38
CA ALA A 387 25.58 4.34 15.53
C ALA A 387 24.89 5.70 15.74
N GLU A 388 25.62 6.81 15.59
CA GLU A 388 25.05 8.16 15.66
C GLU A 388 24.01 8.39 14.56
N LEU A 389 24.28 7.98 13.31
CA LEU A 389 23.32 8.09 12.21
C LEU A 389 22.08 7.22 12.42
N GLU A 390 22.25 5.99 12.93
CA GLU A 390 21.12 5.12 13.28
C GLU A 390 20.28 5.70 14.42
N HIS A 391 20.90 6.31 15.42
CA HIS A 391 20.18 7.01 16.49
C HIS A 391 19.39 8.21 15.95
N ILE A 392 19.97 8.98 15.03
CA ILE A 392 19.25 10.07 14.34
C ILE A 392 18.05 9.52 13.56
N ARG A 393 18.24 8.46 12.77
CA ARG A 393 17.15 7.78 12.06
C ARG A 393 16.06 7.30 13.01
N TRP A 394 16.45 6.66 14.11
CA TRP A 394 15.55 6.15 15.13
C TRP A 394 14.75 7.28 15.78
N CYS A 395 15.39 8.38 16.16
CA CYS A 395 14.71 9.58 16.66
C CYS A 395 13.70 10.12 15.64
N ARG A 396 14.11 10.27 14.37
CA ARG A 396 13.22 10.71 13.28
C ARG A 396 12.03 9.78 13.11
N PHE A 397 12.24 8.45 13.13
CA PHE A 397 11.16 7.48 13.08
C PHE A 397 10.16 7.69 14.22
N TYR A 398 10.63 7.92 15.45
CA TYR A 398 9.77 8.19 16.60
C TYR A 398 8.98 9.50 16.44
N PHE A 399 9.63 10.60 16.07
CA PHE A 399 8.95 11.87 15.82
C PHE A 399 7.92 11.80 14.69
N LEU A 400 8.26 11.13 13.58
CA LEU A 400 7.33 10.85 12.47
C LEU A 400 6.16 9.96 12.89
N ASN A 401 6.32 9.21 13.97
CA ASN A 401 5.26 8.42 14.60
C ASN A 401 4.74 9.07 15.88
N TYR A 402 4.72 10.41 15.91
CA TYR A 402 4.03 11.23 16.91
C TYR A 402 4.57 11.09 18.34
N TYR A 403 5.79 10.58 18.52
CA TYR A 403 6.45 10.61 19.82
C TYR A 403 7.11 11.97 20.05
N THR A 404 7.13 12.37 21.31
CA THR A 404 7.85 13.55 21.77
C THR A 404 8.84 13.19 22.87
N PHE A 405 9.86 14.02 23.01
CA PHE A 405 10.80 13.92 24.11
C PHE A 405 10.09 14.18 25.44
N GLY A 406 10.37 13.35 26.45
CA GLY A 406 9.95 13.60 27.82
C GLY A 406 10.24 12.43 28.73
N ILE A 407 10.12 12.64 30.04
CA ILE A 407 10.34 11.60 31.05
C ILE A 407 8.99 10.96 31.40
N PRO A 408 8.76 9.67 31.09
CA PRO A 408 7.54 8.98 31.44
C PRO A 408 7.29 8.96 32.97
N LYS A 409 6.06 9.29 33.39
CA LYS A 409 5.67 9.26 34.82
C LYS A 409 5.70 7.85 35.42
N ASN A 410 5.69 6.82 34.58
CA ASN A 410 5.70 5.41 34.97
C ASN A 410 7.11 4.88 35.29
N GLY A 411 8.14 5.72 35.21
CA GLY A 411 9.54 5.34 35.48
C GLY A 411 10.19 4.47 34.39
N LYS A 412 9.49 4.20 33.28
CA LYS A 412 10.03 3.47 32.12
C LYS A 412 10.70 4.42 31.13
N ASN A 413 11.42 3.87 30.16
CA ASN A 413 12.02 4.66 29.08
C ASN A 413 10.98 5.24 28.10
N ARG A 414 9.80 4.60 27.99
CA ARG A 414 8.75 4.94 27.03
C ARG A 414 7.34 4.84 27.61
N ASP A 415 6.44 5.71 27.15
CA ASP A 415 4.99 5.64 27.37
C ASP A 415 4.26 5.72 26.03
N ASP A 416 3.84 4.56 25.51
CA ASP A 416 3.23 4.40 24.18
C ASP A 416 1.86 5.08 24.09
N LYS A 417 1.13 5.18 25.22
CA LYS A 417 -0.20 5.81 25.25
C LYS A 417 -0.08 7.33 25.12
N ARG A 418 0.94 7.91 25.74
CA ARG A 418 1.23 9.35 25.66
C ARG A 418 2.18 9.70 24.52
N ARG A 419 2.76 8.70 23.87
CA ARG A 419 3.83 8.81 22.89
C ARG A 419 4.99 9.67 23.40
N ILE A 420 5.52 9.28 24.56
CA ILE A 420 6.67 9.96 25.18
C ILE A 420 7.83 8.98 25.26
N HIS A 421 9.03 9.43 24.90
CA HIS A 421 10.26 8.65 25.05
C HIS A 421 11.39 9.53 25.60
N LYS A 422 12.12 9.02 26.60
CA LYS A 422 13.18 9.79 27.29
C LYS A 422 14.43 9.97 26.43
N ASP A 423 14.73 9.00 25.57
CA ASP A 423 15.96 8.98 24.76
C ASP A 423 15.84 9.71 23.41
N LEU A 424 14.80 10.52 23.19
CA LEU A 424 14.68 11.40 22.01
C LEU A 424 15.53 12.67 22.17
N VAL A 425 16.82 12.45 22.36
CA VAL A 425 17.87 13.44 22.61
C VAL A 425 19.02 13.24 21.62
N ALA A 426 19.96 14.19 21.54
CA ALA A 426 21.11 14.02 20.66
C ALA A 426 21.96 12.82 21.09
N TYR A 427 22.63 12.15 20.15
CA TYR A 427 23.41 10.94 20.45
C TYR A 427 24.44 11.17 21.55
N ASN A 428 25.11 12.32 21.55
CA ASN A 428 26.08 12.70 22.58
C ASN A 428 25.47 12.84 23.99
N GLU A 429 24.18 13.12 24.11
CA GLU A 429 23.41 13.28 25.36
C GLU A 429 22.90 11.94 25.93
N LEU A 430 22.96 10.85 25.15
CA LEU A 430 22.60 9.52 25.63
C LEU A 430 23.53 9.07 26.75
N ASP A 431 22.98 8.29 27.67
CA ASP A 431 23.78 7.56 28.63
C ASP A 431 24.66 6.50 27.92
N GLN A 432 25.72 6.07 28.58
CA GLN A 432 26.68 5.15 27.98
C GLN A 432 26.07 3.78 27.67
N ALA A 433 25.02 3.37 28.41
CA ALA A 433 24.38 2.09 28.19
C ALA A 433 23.54 2.10 26.91
N GLU A 434 22.80 3.17 26.64
CA GLU A 434 22.03 3.33 25.40
C GLU A 434 22.95 3.47 24.18
N LYS A 435 24.05 4.22 24.26
CA LYS A 435 25.06 4.27 23.17
C LYS A 435 25.63 2.89 22.81
N LEU A 436 25.87 2.04 23.81
CA LEU A 436 26.33 0.67 23.57
C LEU A 436 25.28 -0.17 22.85
N LYS A 437 23.98 0.06 23.11
CA LYS A 437 22.91 -0.63 22.36
C LYS A 437 22.88 -0.21 20.90
N ASP A 438 23.08 1.06 20.60
CA ASP A 438 23.15 1.55 19.21
C ASP A 438 24.35 0.95 18.48
N LEU A 439 25.53 0.88 19.12
CA LEU A 439 26.70 0.19 18.56
C LEU A 439 26.43 -1.30 18.29
N ASP A 440 25.80 -2.00 19.23
CA ASP A 440 25.44 -3.40 19.04
C ASP A 440 24.42 -3.58 17.91
N ALA A 441 23.46 -2.64 17.77
CA ALA A 441 22.51 -2.61 16.66
C ALA A 441 23.22 -2.56 15.29
N ILE A 442 24.26 -1.74 15.16
CA ILE A 442 25.05 -1.63 13.94
C ILE A 442 25.72 -2.96 13.60
N ARG A 443 26.32 -3.62 14.58
CA ARG A 443 26.99 -4.92 14.39
C ARG A 443 26.00 -5.98 13.92
N ILE A 444 24.83 -6.06 14.55
CA ILE A 444 23.77 -6.99 14.19
C ILE A 444 23.30 -6.74 12.76
N THR A 445 23.01 -5.48 12.44
CA THR A 445 22.46 -5.10 11.14
C THR A 445 23.43 -5.40 10.00
N ARG A 446 24.75 -5.38 10.26
CA ARG A 446 25.80 -5.74 9.28
C ARG A 446 25.88 -7.24 9.01
N ASP A 447 25.46 -8.07 9.97
CA ASP A 447 25.49 -9.53 9.87
C ASP A 447 24.21 -10.13 9.27
N LEU A 448 23.18 -9.32 8.99
CA LEU A 448 21.83 -9.72 8.52
C LEU A 448 21.58 -9.44 7.02
#